data_AF-A0A932Z222-F1
#
_entry.id   AF-A0A932Z222-F1
#
_cell.length_a   1.000
_cell.length_b   1.000
_cell.length_c   1.000
_cell.angle_alpha   90.00
_cell.angle_beta   90.00
_cell.angle_gamma   90.00
#
_symmetry.space_group_name_H-M   'P 1'
#
loop_
_entity.id
_entity.type
_entity.pdbx_description
1 polymer ?
#
loop_
_entity_poly.entity_id
_entity_poly.type
_entity_poly.pdbx_seq_one_letter_code
_entity_poly.pdbx_strand_id
1 'polypeptide(L)'
;MRFLARHWSEILFSGMAILLGIAGLIIAIIGLNISNESDKTLKDTNDTLNLTSKTLQDVSTTQQERSKVLQDVNKTMPETNKTLQDVNKTMKETNETLRDVNTLLNTLETRTQNAEETSISIWYSWNLLSVTNIDFIKERQVQAAHTTPPYVEQLTSTEFKTTLEGRGLLTPEQIQKIIGLIEKDKNTSESQVILSLGIDKLNLQAKTHNVSIDVIIGVVASYTQEQKHKTP
;
A
#
# COMPACT_ATOMS: atom_id res chain seq x y z
N MET A 1 -64.24 -7.15 117.10
CA MET A 1 -63.64 -7.97 116.01
C MET A 1 -64.29 -7.79 114.64
N ARG A 2 -65.64 -7.79 114.52
CA ARG A 2 -66.34 -7.67 113.21
C ARG A 2 -66.08 -6.37 112.43
N PHE A 3 -65.86 -5.24 113.10
CA PHE A 3 -65.57 -3.95 112.44
C PHE A 3 -64.18 -3.91 111.79
N LEU A 4 -63.17 -4.46 112.47
CA LEU A 4 -61.79 -4.55 111.96
C LEU A 4 -61.71 -5.47 110.73
N ALA A 5 -62.35 -6.64 110.76
CA ALA A 5 -62.36 -7.56 109.62
C ALA A 5 -63.04 -6.96 108.37
N ARG A 6 -64.12 -6.18 108.54
CA ARG A 6 -64.77 -5.46 107.44
C ARG A 6 -63.87 -4.36 106.87
N HIS A 7 -63.22 -3.60 107.75
CA HIS A 7 -62.31 -2.52 107.35
C HIS A 7 -61.10 -3.05 106.56
N TRP A 8 -60.47 -4.14 107.04
CA TRP A 8 -59.37 -4.80 106.32
C TRP A 8 -59.82 -5.46 105.01
N SER A 9 -61.03 -6.03 104.97
CA SER A 9 -61.61 -6.59 103.74
C SER A 9 -61.88 -5.51 102.69
N GLU A 10 -62.40 -4.35 103.08
CA GLU A 10 -62.63 -3.23 102.15
C GLU A 10 -61.32 -2.61 101.67
N ILE A 11 -60.30 -2.52 102.54
CA ILE A 11 -58.94 -2.10 102.15
C ILE A 11 -58.33 -3.10 101.15
N LEU A 12 -58.48 -4.41 101.38
CA LEU A 12 -57.99 -5.45 100.46
C LEU A 12 -58.75 -5.44 99.12
N PHE A 13 -60.08 -5.29 99.14
CA PHE A 13 -60.90 -5.19 97.92
C PHE A 13 -60.57 -3.93 97.12
N SER A 14 -60.42 -2.79 97.81
CA SER A 14 -60.02 -1.51 97.23
C SER A 14 -58.61 -1.60 96.61
N GLY A 15 -57.65 -2.19 97.33
CA GLY A 15 -56.29 -2.42 96.83
C GLY A 15 -56.26 -3.34 95.60
N MET A 16 -57.04 -4.42 95.59
CA MET A 16 -57.13 -5.33 94.44
C MET A 16 -57.78 -4.66 93.22
N ALA A 17 -58.81 -3.83 93.42
CA ALA A 17 -59.44 -3.06 92.36
C ALA A 17 -58.47 -2.04 91.72
N ILE A 18 -57.65 -1.38 92.53
CA ILE A 18 -56.59 -0.48 92.05
C ILE A 18 -55.55 -1.26 91.23
N LEU A 19 -55.10 -2.42 91.70
CA LEU A 19 -54.13 -3.26 90.97
C LEU A 19 -54.68 -3.76 89.63
N LEU A 20 -55.95 -4.18 89.57
CA LEU A 20 -56.61 -4.58 88.32
C LEU A 20 -56.76 -3.39 87.36
N GLY A 21 -57.09 -2.21 87.88
CA GLY A 21 -57.14 -0.98 87.09
C GLY A 21 -55.79 -0.63 86.47
N ILE A 22 -54.70 -0.73 87.24
CA ILE A 22 -53.33 -0.51 86.75
C ILE A 22 -52.96 -1.56 85.68
N ALA A 23 -53.28 -2.84 85.90
CA ALA A 23 -53.00 -3.90 84.94
C ALA A 23 -53.73 -3.68 83.60
N GLY A 24 -55.00 -3.27 83.63
CA GLY A 24 -55.76 -2.91 82.42
C GLY A 24 -55.14 -1.72 81.68
N LEU A 25 -54.66 -0.72 82.42
CA LEU A 25 -54.02 0.47 81.86
C LEU A 25 -52.67 0.14 81.20
N ILE A 26 -51.87 -0.76 81.81
CA ILE A 26 -50.62 -1.27 81.23
C ILE A 26 -50.89 -2.02 79.91
N ILE A 27 -51.89 -2.90 79.88
CA ILE A 27 -52.26 -3.65 78.66
C ILE A 27 -52.68 -2.69 77.54
N ALA A 28 -53.46 -1.65 77.85
CA ALA A 28 -53.86 -0.64 76.88
C ALA A 28 -52.66 0.14 76.31
N ILE A 29 -51.69 0.52 77.16
CA ILE A 29 -50.46 1.20 76.73
C ILE A 29 -49.63 0.30 75.80
N ILE A 30 -49.46 -0.98 76.14
CA ILE A 30 -48.74 -1.94 75.30
C ILE A 30 -49.42 -2.10 73.94
N GLY A 31 -50.76 -2.26 73.93
CA GLY A 31 -51.54 -2.36 72.70
C GLY A 31 -51.41 -1.13 71.80
N LEU A 32 -51.46 0.08 72.39
CA LEU A 32 -51.26 1.33 71.67
C LEU A 32 -49.85 1.44 71.06
N ASN A 33 -48.81 1.06 71.80
CA ASN A 33 -47.44 1.07 71.29
C ASN A 33 -47.24 0.10 70.12
N ILE A 34 -47.78 -1.13 70.23
CA ILE A 34 -47.70 -2.12 69.14
C ILE A 34 -48.45 -1.62 67.91
N SER A 35 -49.64 -1.02 68.09
CA SER A 35 -50.40 -0.43 66.97
C SER A 35 -49.62 0.68 66.28
N ASN A 36 -49.02 1.59 67.04
CA ASN A 36 -48.22 2.69 66.49
C ASN A 36 -46.99 2.19 65.71
N GLU A 37 -46.30 1.17 66.22
CA GLU A 37 -45.13 0.58 65.53
C GLU A 37 -45.56 -0.13 64.22
N SER A 38 -46.72 -0.80 64.24
CA SER A 38 -47.32 -1.42 63.06
C SER A 38 -47.69 -0.37 62.00
N ASP A 39 -48.35 0.73 62.40
CA ASP A 39 -48.73 1.80 61.49
C ASP A 39 -47.51 2.49 60.86
N LYS A 40 -46.45 2.70 61.66
CA LYS A 40 -45.18 3.21 61.16
C LYS A 40 -44.55 2.27 60.14
N THR A 41 -44.51 0.97 60.44
CA THR A 41 -43.95 -0.05 59.55
C THR A 41 -44.73 -0.13 58.23
N LEU A 42 -46.06 -0.04 58.28
CA LEU A 42 -46.92 0.00 57.09
C LEU A 42 -46.65 1.26 56.24
N LYS A 43 -46.48 2.41 56.88
CA LYS A 43 -46.15 3.66 56.19
C LYS A 43 -44.78 3.57 55.49
N ASP A 44 -43.75 3.11 56.20
CA ASP A 44 -42.41 2.95 55.63
C ASP A 44 -42.40 1.96 54.45
N THR A 45 -43.18 0.88 54.56
CA THR A 45 -43.38 -0.09 53.47
C THR A 45 -44.06 0.56 52.26
N ASN A 46 -45.10 1.35 52.49
CA ASN A 46 -45.82 2.05 51.44
C ASN A 46 -44.94 3.10 50.73
N ASP A 47 -44.13 3.85 51.48
CA ASP A 47 -43.16 4.80 50.92
C ASP A 47 -42.10 4.07 50.08
N THR A 48 -41.61 2.92 50.55
CA THR A 48 -40.66 2.06 49.81
C THR A 48 -41.27 1.52 48.51
N LEU A 49 -42.53 1.06 48.53
CA LEU A 49 -43.24 0.61 47.33
C LEU A 49 -43.43 1.74 46.32
N ASN A 50 -43.80 2.93 46.78
CA ASN A 50 -43.95 4.10 45.93
C ASN A 50 -42.63 4.51 45.26
N LEU A 51 -41.53 4.50 46.01
CA LEU A 51 -40.19 4.75 45.45
C LEU A 51 -39.82 3.68 44.42
N THR A 52 -40.03 2.41 44.73
CA THR A 52 -39.76 1.29 43.81
C THR A 52 -40.57 1.42 42.53
N SER A 53 -41.85 1.77 42.63
CA SER A 53 -42.72 1.99 41.47
C SER A 53 -42.21 3.13 40.58
N LYS A 54 -41.74 4.24 41.16
CA LYS A 54 -41.15 5.34 40.39
C LYS A 54 -39.87 4.89 39.68
N THR A 55 -38.98 4.21 40.39
CA THR A 55 -37.73 3.68 39.80
C THR A 55 -38.02 2.72 38.64
N LEU A 56 -39.03 1.85 38.75
CA LEU A 56 -39.42 0.95 37.65
C LEU A 56 -39.97 1.72 36.44
N GLN A 57 -40.73 2.79 36.67
CA GLN A 57 -41.23 3.65 35.59
C GLN A 57 -40.10 4.40 34.88
N ASP A 58 -39.12 4.90 35.63
CA ASP A 58 -37.92 5.53 35.06
C ASP A 58 -37.11 4.52 34.22
N VAL A 59 -36.88 3.31 34.75
CA VAL A 59 -36.21 2.23 34.03
C VAL A 59 -36.95 1.87 32.74
N SER A 60 -38.27 1.75 32.79
CA SER A 60 -39.12 1.47 31.63
C SER A 60 -38.97 2.56 30.56
N THR A 61 -38.95 3.83 30.97
CA THR A 61 -38.80 4.98 30.05
C THR A 61 -37.43 4.94 29.39
N THR A 62 -36.35 4.75 30.16
CA THR A 62 -34.99 4.62 29.63
C THR A 62 -34.84 3.41 28.70
N GLN A 63 -35.53 2.29 28.97
CA GLN A 63 -35.52 1.14 28.08
C GLN A 63 -36.22 1.42 26.75
N GLN A 64 -37.34 2.15 26.78
CA GLN A 64 -38.06 2.56 25.59
C GLN A 64 -37.24 3.51 24.72
N GLU A 65 -36.53 4.47 25.32
CA GLU A 65 -35.60 5.36 24.62
C GLU A 65 -34.46 4.59 23.96
N ARG A 66 -33.81 3.68 24.69
CA ARG A 66 -32.76 2.80 24.12
C ARG A 66 -33.28 1.96 22.96
N SER A 67 -34.51 1.45 23.06
CA SER A 67 -35.12 0.68 21.98
C SER A 67 -35.36 1.53 20.72
N LYS A 68 -35.71 2.82 20.86
CA LYS A 68 -35.87 3.73 19.71
C LYS A 68 -34.53 3.98 19.02
N VAL A 69 -33.48 4.26 19.80
CA VAL A 69 -32.12 4.45 19.26
C VAL A 69 -31.66 3.20 18.49
N LEU A 70 -31.88 2.00 19.03
CA LEU A 70 -31.56 0.76 18.34
C LEU A 70 -32.35 0.56 17.04
N GLN A 71 -33.63 0.93 17.02
CA GLN A 71 -34.43 0.89 15.80
C GLN A 71 -33.92 1.86 14.73
N ASP A 72 -33.52 3.07 15.14
CA ASP A 72 -32.99 4.07 14.21
C ASP A 72 -31.62 3.66 13.64
N VAL A 73 -30.76 3.05 14.47
CA VAL A 73 -29.51 2.41 13.99
C VAL A 73 -29.82 1.28 13.00
N ASN A 74 -30.78 0.40 13.32
CA ASN A 74 -31.16 -0.69 12.42
C ASN A 74 -31.76 -0.21 11.09
N LYS A 75 -32.34 1.00 11.04
CA LYS A 75 -32.83 1.61 9.78
C LYS A 75 -31.70 2.19 8.93
N THR A 76 -30.68 2.78 9.55
CA THR A 76 -29.59 3.48 8.85
C THR A 76 -28.45 2.54 8.43
N MET A 77 -28.28 1.41 9.12
CA MET A 77 -27.23 0.43 8.83
C MET A 77 -27.35 -0.21 7.42
N PRO A 78 -28.54 -0.59 6.91
CA PRO A 78 -28.69 -1.10 5.55
C PRO A 78 -28.31 -0.08 4.47
N GLU A 79 -28.66 1.19 4.65
CA GLU A 79 -28.28 2.26 3.72
C GLU A 79 -26.77 2.47 3.70
N THR A 80 -26.14 2.48 4.87
CA THR A 80 -24.68 2.54 5.00
C THR A 80 -24.01 1.38 4.27
N ASN A 81 -24.52 0.16 4.46
CA ASN A 81 -23.99 -1.02 3.80
C ASN A 81 -24.16 -0.96 2.27
N LYS A 82 -25.28 -0.43 1.77
CA LYS A 82 -25.49 -0.22 0.33
C LYS A 82 -24.48 0.79 -0.24
N THR A 83 -24.27 1.92 0.43
CA THR A 83 -23.26 2.90 0.02
C THR A 83 -21.87 2.29 -0.04
N LEU A 84 -21.49 1.44 0.93
CA LEU A 84 -20.21 0.73 0.90
C LEU A 84 -20.11 -0.25 -0.26
N GLN A 85 -21.18 -0.95 -0.61
CA GLN A 85 -21.21 -1.83 -1.78
C GLN A 85 -21.05 -1.05 -3.08
N ASP A 86 -21.71 0.09 -3.22
CA ASP A 86 -21.61 0.96 -4.38
C ASP A 86 -20.18 1.52 -4.53
N VAL A 87 -19.57 1.99 -3.43
CA VAL A 87 -18.16 2.42 -3.40
C VAL A 87 -17.24 1.28 -3.82
N ASN A 88 -17.45 0.06 -3.32
CA ASN A 88 -16.64 -1.09 -3.68
C ASN A 88 -16.78 -1.45 -5.17
N LYS A 89 -17.98 -1.31 -5.75
CA LYS A 89 -18.19 -1.51 -7.19
C LYS A 89 -17.40 -0.49 -8.01
N THR A 90 -17.52 0.80 -7.68
CA THR A 90 -16.76 1.88 -8.34
C THR A 90 -15.25 1.66 -8.23
N MET A 91 -14.76 1.20 -7.08
CA MET A 91 -13.35 0.90 -6.87
C MET A 91 -12.86 -0.24 -7.77
N LYS A 92 -13.67 -1.29 -7.97
CA LYS A 92 -13.35 -2.38 -8.90
C LYS A 92 -13.27 -1.89 -10.34
N GLU A 93 -14.24 -1.12 -10.80
CA GLU A 93 -14.26 -0.54 -12.15
C GLU A 93 -13.05 0.41 -12.38
N THR A 94 -12.68 1.19 -11.36
CA THR A 94 -11.48 2.04 -11.38
C THR A 94 -10.21 1.21 -11.49
N ASN A 95 -10.08 0.12 -10.72
CA ASN A 95 -8.91 -0.76 -10.77
C ASN A 95 -8.77 -1.47 -12.13
N GLU A 96 -9.88 -1.87 -12.75
CA GLU A 96 -9.86 -2.43 -14.11
C GLU A 96 -9.36 -1.40 -15.11
N THR A 97 -9.88 -0.17 -15.05
CA THR A 97 -9.42 0.94 -15.91
C THR A 97 -7.93 1.23 -15.73
N LEU A 98 -7.43 1.23 -14.48
CA LEU A 98 -6.01 1.44 -14.20
C LEU A 98 -5.13 0.31 -14.76
N ARG A 99 -5.61 -0.93 -14.72
CA ARG A 99 -4.90 -2.08 -15.30
C ARG A 99 -4.81 -1.97 -16.83
N ASP A 100 -5.88 -1.50 -17.48
CA ASP A 100 -5.90 -1.28 -18.93
C ASP A 100 -4.93 -0.16 -19.32
N VAL A 101 -4.95 0.96 -18.59
CA VAL A 101 -4.00 2.07 -18.78
C VAL A 101 -2.56 1.61 -18.62
N ASN A 102 -2.25 0.80 -17.60
CA ASN A 102 -0.90 0.27 -17.38
C ASN A 102 -0.46 -0.65 -18.53
N THR A 103 -1.37 -1.47 -19.07
CA THR A 103 -1.10 -2.34 -20.23
C THR A 103 -0.81 -1.52 -21.48
N LEU A 104 -1.56 -0.45 -21.70
CA LEU A 104 -1.33 0.49 -22.79
C LEU A 104 0.02 1.20 -22.64
N LEU A 105 0.38 1.63 -21.44
CA LEU A 105 1.65 2.31 -21.18
C LEU A 105 2.85 1.43 -21.51
N ASN A 106 2.85 0.18 -21.04
CA ASN A 106 3.91 -0.80 -21.34
C ASN A 106 4.03 -1.07 -22.86
N THR A 107 2.88 -1.13 -23.54
CA THR A 107 2.84 -1.30 -24.99
C THR A 107 3.44 -0.09 -25.71
N LEU A 108 3.11 1.12 -25.27
CA LEU A 108 3.66 2.36 -25.84
C LEU A 108 5.15 2.50 -25.57
N GLU A 109 5.62 2.14 -24.38
CA GLU A 109 7.05 2.12 -24.06
C GLU A 109 7.82 1.20 -25.00
N THR A 110 7.35 -0.04 -25.18
CA THR A 110 7.96 -1.01 -26.10
C THR A 110 7.97 -0.49 -27.54
N ARG A 111 6.87 0.12 -28.00
CA ARG A 111 6.78 0.69 -29.35
C ARG A 111 7.73 1.87 -29.55
N THR A 112 7.92 2.67 -28.51
CA THR A 112 8.82 3.83 -28.55
C THR A 112 10.27 3.37 -28.60
N GLN A 113 10.66 2.42 -27.76
CA GLN A 113 11.99 1.79 -27.80
C GLN A 113 12.28 1.16 -29.18
N ASN A 114 11.34 0.42 -29.75
CA ASN A 114 11.51 -0.16 -31.09
C ASN A 114 11.62 0.91 -32.18
N ALA A 115 10.86 2.00 -32.07
CA ALA A 115 10.92 3.11 -33.02
C ALA A 115 12.27 3.86 -32.94
N GLU A 116 12.78 4.06 -31.73
CA GLU A 116 14.12 4.64 -31.51
C GLU A 116 15.21 3.76 -32.10
N GLU A 117 15.19 2.46 -31.84
CA GLU A 117 16.17 1.50 -32.40
C GLU A 117 16.12 1.47 -33.93
N THR A 118 14.91 1.42 -34.50
CA THR A 118 14.73 1.47 -35.95
C THR A 118 15.26 2.77 -36.55
N SER A 119 15.01 3.90 -35.88
CA SER A 119 15.47 5.22 -36.33
C SER A 119 17.00 5.32 -36.33
N ILE A 120 17.65 4.81 -35.27
CA ILE A 120 19.11 4.69 -35.21
C ILE A 120 19.61 3.83 -36.36
N SER A 121 19.03 2.64 -36.55
CA SER A 121 19.41 1.71 -37.61
C SER A 121 19.36 2.31 -39.01
N ILE A 122 18.25 3.00 -39.32
CA ILE A 122 18.04 3.70 -40.59
C ILE A 122 19.08 4.79 -40.77
N TRP A 123 19.30 5.63 -39.75
CA TRP A 123 20.22 6.75 -39.84
C TRP A 123 21.67 6.30 -40.09
N TYR A 124 22.14 5.30 -39.33
CA TYR A 124 23.48 4.75 -39.54
C TYR A 124 23.61 4.07 -40.90
N SER A 125 22.62 3.28 -41.31
CA SER A 125 22.62 2.61 -42.60
C SER A 125 22.68 3.62 -43.76
N TRP A 126 21.90 4.69 -43.68
CA TRP A 126 21.91 5.77 -44.67
C TRP A 126 23.29 6.43 -44.79
N ASN A 127 23.93 6.77 -43.66
CA ASN A 127 25.25 7.39 -43.66
C ASN A 127 26.35 6.43 -44.13
N LEU A 128 26.26 5.14 -43.80
CA LEU A 128 27.24 4.13 -44.23
C LEU A 128 27.14 3.81 -45.73
N LEU A 129 25.95 3.95 -46.30
CA LEU A 129 25.69 3.77 -47.74
C LEU A 129 25.86 5.08 -48.54
N SER A 130 26.02 6.21 -47.87
CA SER A 130 26.18 7.51 -48.55
C SER A 130 27.56 7.66 -49.18
N VAL A 131 27.71 8.65 -50.05
CA VAL A 131 29.00 9.05 -50.63
C VAL A 131 29.96 9.67 -49.60
N THR A 132 29.47 10.07 -48.42
CA THR A 132 30.25 10.67 -47.34
C THR A 132 30.63 9.66 -46.25
N ASN A 133 30.44 8.36 -46.50
CA ASN A 133 30.63 7.31 -45.49
C ASN A 133 32.05 7.29 -44.88
N ILE A 134 33.08 7.67 -45.64
CA ILE A 134 34.47 7.67 -45.18
C ILE A 134 34.67 8.70 -44.07
N ASP A 135 34.23 9.94 -44.31
CA ASP A 135 34.31 11.02 -43.31
C ASP A 135 33.45 10.69 -42.09
N PHE A 136 32.24 10.16 -42.33
CA PHE A 136 31.35 9.69 -41.27
C PHE A 136 32.01 8.65 -40.36
N ILE A 137 32.65 7.63 -40.93
CA ILE A 137 33.36 6.58 -40.16
C ILE A 137 34.56 7.18 -39.43
N LYS A 138 35.33 8.03 -40.09
CA LYS A 138 36.50 8.69 -39.48
C LYS A 138 36.11 9.49 -38.25
N GLU A 139 35.02 10.25 -38.29
CA GLU A 139 34.51 10.97 -37.13
C GLU A 139 34.23 10.04 -35.95
N ARG A 140 33.68 8.85 -36.19
CA ARG A 140 33.45 7.84 -35.14
C ARG A 140 34.73 7.24 -34.57
N GLN A 141 35.72 6.99 -35.43
CA GLN A 141 37.04 6.54 -34.97
C GLN A 141 37.70 7.60 -34.08
N VAL A 142 37.60 8.87 -34.46
CA VAL A 142 38.10 10.01 -33.67
C VAL A 142 37.32 10.14 -32.35
N GLN A 143 36.00 10.00 -32.35
CA GLN A 143 35.21 10.01 -31.12
C GLN A 143 35.62 8.88 -30.18
N ALA A 144 35.77 7.66 -30.68
CA ALA A 144 36.23 6.50 -29.92
C ALA A 144 37.67 6.64 -29.38
N ALA A 145 38.49 7.49 -30.01
CA ALA A 145 39.83 7.81 -29.54
C ALA A 145 39.85 8.83 -28.40
N HIS A 146 38.82 9.69 -28.31
CA HIS A 146 38.70 10.74 -27.29
C HIS A 146 37.85 10.34 -26.08
N THR A 147 37.44 9.08 -25.97
CA THR A 147 36.76 8.56 -24.77
C THR A 147 37.75 8.35 -23.62
N THR A 148 37.22 8.17 -22.41
CA THR A 148 37.99 7.76 -21.23
C THR A 148 37.40 6.46 -20.68
N PRO A 149 38.09 5.30 -20.80
CA PRO A 149 39.38 5.09 -21.48
C PRO A 149 39.28 5.22 -23.01
N PRO A 150 40.40 5.42 -23.74
CA PRO A 150 40.38 5.46 -25.20
C PRO A 150 40.18 4.05 -25.78
N TYR A 151 39.17 3.89 -26.63
CA TYR A 151 38.87 2.59 -27.28
C TYR A 151 39.57 2.44 -28.64
N VAL A 152 39.98 3.56 -29.24
CA VAL A 152 40.73 3.61 -30.50
C VAL A 152 41.99 4.45 -30.30
N GLU A 153 43.08 4.09 -30.97
CA GLU A 153 44.29 4.88 -31.05
C GLU A 153 44.46 5.39 -32.47
N GLN A 154 44.55 6.71 -32.62
CA GLN A 154 44.82 7.36 -33.90
C GLN A 154 46.33 7.35 -34.17
N LEU A 155 46.75 6.71 -35.27
CA LEU A 155 48.15 6.59 -35.67
C LEU A 155 48.56 7.74 -36.60
N THR A 156 47.69 8.07 -37.55
CA THR A 156 47.87 9.18 -38.50
C THR A 156 46.55 9.92 -38.71
N SER A 157 46.50 10.88 -39.63
CA SER A 157 45.25 11.58 -39.96
C SER A 157 44.18 10.66 -40.59
N THR A 158 44.56 9.46 -41.04
CA THR A 158 43.67 8.50 -41.72
C THR A 158 43.76 7.07 -41.18
N GLU A 159 44.79 6.75 -40.39
CA GLU A 159 44.99 5.39 -39.86
C GLU A 159 44.68 5.32 -38.37
N PHE A 160 43.92 4.29 -38.00
CA PHE A 160 43.52 4.02 -36.63
C PHE A 160 43.74 2.54 -36.31
N LYS A 161 43.99 2.24 -35.04
CA LYS A 161 44.00 0.86 -34.52
C LYS A 161 43.16 0.76 -33.25
N THR A 162 42.65 -0.42 -32.96
CA THR A 162 41.85 -0.64 -31.75
C THR A 162 42.76 -0.85 -30.53
N THR A 163 42.44 -0.21 -29.40
CA THR A 163 43.14 -0.44 -28.13
C THR A 163 42.75 -1.78 -27.51
N LEU A 164 43.39 -2.17 -26.40
CA LEU A 164 42.98 -3.36 -25.65
C LEU A 164 41.54 -3.23 -25.14
N GLU A 165 41.17 -2.05 -24.64
CA GLU A 165 39.81 -1.78 -24.18
C GLU A 165 38.81 -1.80 -25.34
N GLY A 166 39.16 -1.22 -26.50
CA GLY A 166 38.30 -1.27 -27.67
C GLY A 166 38.07 -2.71 -28.17
N ARG A 167 39.10 -3.56 -28.10
CA ARG A 167 38.97 -4.99 -28.42
C ARG A 167 38.04 -5.70 -27.45
N GLY A 168 38.05 -5.30 -26.17
CA GLY A 168 37.12 -5.78 -25.16
C GLY A 168 35.66 -5.50 -25.50
N LEU A 169 35.38 -4.49 -26.33
CA LEU A 169 34.04 -4.19 -26.82
C LEU A 169 33.59 -5.11 -27.95
N LEU A 170 34.44 -5.94 -28.56
CA LEU A 170 34.08 -6.84 -29.66
C LEU A 170 33.91 -8.27 -29.17
N THR A 171 32.84 -8.95 -29.62
CA THR A 171 32.66 -10.37 -29.30
C THR A 171 33.58 -11.25 -30.15
N PRO A 172 33.93 -12.47 -29.69
CA PRO A 172 34.68 -13.42 -30.49
C PRO A 172 34.04 -13.71 -31.86
N GLU A 173 32.71 -13.81 -31.92
CA GLU A 173 31.97 -14.01 -33.17
C GLU A 173 32.17 -12.84 -34.15
N GLN A 174 32.10 -11.59 -33.64
CA GLN A 174 32.34 -10.41 -34.46
C GLN A 174 33.76 -10.36 -34.98
N ILE A 175 34.75 -10.62 -34.12
CA ILE A 175 36.16 -10.68 -34.51
C ILE A 175 36.36 -11.67 -35.66
N GLN A 176 35.86 -12.91 -35.50
CA GLN A 176 35.98 -13.95 -36.53
C GLN A 176 35.28 -13.54 -37.83
N LYS A 177 34.09 -12.93 -37.74
CA LYS A 177 33.37 -12.45 -38.91
C LYS A 177 34.10 -11.33 -39.63
N ILE A 178 34.69 -10.38 -38.91
CA ILE A 178 35.49 -9.29 -39.49
C ILE A 178 36.69 -9.87 -40.24
N ILE A 179 37.46 -10.76 -39.60
CA ILE A 179 38.61 -11.42 -40.22
C ILE A 179 38.19 -12.18 -41.48
N GLY A 180 37.16 -13.03 -41.39
CA GLY A 180 36.70 -13.83 -42.53
C GLY A 180 36.20 -13.00 -43.71
N LEU A 181 35.60 -11.82 -43.47
CA LEU A 181 35.21 -10.89 -44.54
C LEU A 181 36.44 -10.31 -45.25
N ILE A 182 37.45 -9.89 -44.49
CA ILE A 182 38.68 -9.30 -45.02
C ILE A 182 39.52 -10.34 -45.78
N GLU A 183 39.62 -11.57 -45.26
CA GLU A 183 40.32 -12.67 -45.94
C GLU A 183 39.63 -13.05 -47.25
N LYS A 184 38.29 -12.97 -47.30
CA LYS A 184 37.51 -13.24 -48.51
C LYS A 184 37.68 -12.16 -49.57
N ASP A 185 37.70 -10.89 -49.17
CA ASP A 185 37.95 -9.75 -50.05
C ASP A 185 38.72 -8.64 -49.31
N LYS A 186 39.99 -8.46 -49.67
CA LYS A 186 40.87 -7.45 -49.06
C LYS A 186 40.37 -6.02 -49.28
N ASN A 187 39.54 -5.79 -50.29
CA ASN A 187 38.98 -4.48 -50.59
C ASN A 187 37.69 -4.19 -49.80
N THR A 188 37.22 -5.13 -48.95
CA THR A 188 36.03 -4.94 -48.13
C THR A 188 36.15 -3.64 -47.32
N SER A 189 35.23 -2.69 -47.51
CA SER A 189 35.26 -1.42 -46.78
C SER A 189 34.85 -1.58 -45.31
N GLU A 190 35.25 -0.63 -44.46
CA GLU A 190 34.81 -0.56 -43.07
C GLU A 190 33.27 -0.48 -43.00
N SER A 191 32.64 0.30 -43.90
CA SER A 191 31.18 0.39 -43.99
C SER A 191 30.52 -0.94 -44.31
N GLN A 192 31.09 -1.74 -45.24
CA GLN A 192 30.58 -3.08 -45.55
C GLN A 192 30.69 -4.03 -44.37
N VAL A 193 31.79 -3.99 -43.63
CA VAL A 193 31.96 -4.79 -42.41
C VAL A 193 30.91 -4.39 -41.36
N ILE A 194 30.79 -3.09 -41.08
CA ILE A 194 29.83 -2.57 -40.10
C ILE A 194 28.39 -2.99 -40.44
N LEU A 195 27.96 -2.79 -41.69
CA LEU A 195 26.63 -3.21 -42.17
C LEU A 195 26.45 -4.73 -42.06
N SER A 196 27.49 -5.51 -42.35
CA SER A 196 27.46 -6.98 -42.26
C SER A 196 27.32 -7.47 -40.83
N LEU A 197 27.91 -6.79 -39.84
CA LEU A 197 27.73 -7.11 -38.42
C LEU A 197 26.31 -6.79 -37.93
N GLY A 198 25.64 -5.81 -38.57
CA GLY A 198 24.27 -5.41 -38.31
C GLY A 198 24.17 -4.31 -37.27
N ILE A 199 23.62 -3.16 -37.67
CA ILE A 199 23.55 -1.95 -36.83
C ILE A 199 22.77 -2.19 -35.54
N ASP A 200 21.65 -2.91 -35.60
CA ASP A 200 20.83 -3.20 -34.41
C ASP A 200 21.62 -3.98 -33.36
N LYS A 201 22.44 -4.94 -33.81
CA LYS A 201 23.29 -5.75 -32.92
C LYS A 201 24.41 -4.90 -32.31
N LEU A 202 25.03 -4.03 -33.10
CA LEU A 202 26.05 -3.10 -32.63
C LEU A 202 25.47 -2.07 -31.66
N ASN A 203 24.23 -1.60 -31.89
CA ASN A 203 23.52 -0.71 -30.97
C ASN A 203 23.21 -1.39 -29.64
N LEU A 204 22.71 -2.63 -29.68
CA LEU A 204 22.44 -3.41 -28.47
C LEU A 204 23.72 -3.67 -27.67
N GLN A 205 24.83 -3.95 -28.36
CA GLN A 205 26.13 -4.11 -27.75
C GLN A 205 26.63 -2.81 -27.12
N ALA A 206 26.43 -1.66 -27.77
CA ALA A 206 26.78 -0.36 -27.22
C ALA A 206 26.04 -0.11 -25.89
N LYS A 207 24.73 -0.39 -25.85
CA LYS A 207 23.92 -0.35 -24.62
C LYS A 207 24.46 -1.28 -23.53
N THR A 208 24.84 -2.51 -23.89
CA THR A 208 25.37 -3.52 -22.95
C THR A 208 26.68 -3.07 -22.31
N HIS A 209 27.55 -2.41 -23.07
CA HIS A 209 28.83 -1.89 -22.59
C HIS A 209 28.73 -0.47 -22.02
N ASN A 210 27.53 0.12 -21.99
CA ASN A 210 27.29 1.50 -21.58
C ASN A 210 28.17 2.52 -22.34
N VAL A 211 28.28 2.36 -23.65
CA VAL A 211 28.98 3.27 -24.57
C VAL A 211 28.07 3.73 -25.70
N SER A 212 28.42 4.82 -26.38
CA SER A 212 27.69 5.23 -27.60
C SER A 212 27.91 4.21 -28.72
N ILE A 213 26.89 4.03 -29.58
CA ILE A 213 27.04 3.28 -30.84
C ILE A 213 28.14 3.90 -31.71
N ASP A 214 28.40 5.21 -31.64
CA ASP A 214 29.51 5.83 -32.36
C ASP A 214 30.87 5.22 -31.96
N VAL A 215 31.03 4.89 -30.68
CA VAL A 215 32.26 4.26 -30.15
C VAL A 215 32.41 2.85 -30.73
N ILE A 216 31.34 2.04 -30.69
CA ILE A 216 31.36 0.69 -31.26
C ILE A 216 31.67 0.73 -32.76
N ILE A 217 31.07 1.66 -33.51
CA ILE A 217 31.33 1.83 -34.93
C ILE A 217 32.79 2.23 -35.19
N GLY A 218 33.33 3.16 -34.41
CA GLY A 218 34.73 3.57 -34.48
C GLY A 218 35.69 2.41 -34.16
N VAL A 219 35.35 1.57 -33.19
CA VAL A 219 36.12 0.37 -32.81
C VAL A 219 36.12 -0.67 -33.93
N VAL A 220 34.94 -1.00 -34.49
CA VAL A 220 34.82 -1.96 -35.61
C VAL A 220 35.60 -1.47 -36.83
N ALA A 221 35.48 -0.19 -37.18
CA ALA A 221 36.20 0.40 -38.30
C ALA A 221 37.72 0.35 -38.11
N SER A 222 38.20 0.74 -36.92
CA SER A 222 39.63 0.71 -36.61
C SER A 222 40.20 -0.71 -36.54
N TYR A 223 39.38 -1.67 -36.06
CA TYR A 223 39.79 -3.07 -36.04
C TYR A 223 39.88 -3.63 -37.46
N THR A 224 38.93 -3.26 -38.32
CA THR A 224 38.91 -3.63 -39.74
C THR A 224 40.15 -3.10 -40.45
N GLN A 225 40.50 -1.82 -40.27
CA GLN A 225 41.73 -1.23 -40.82
C GLN A 225 42.97 -1.99 -40.33
N GLU A 226 43.09 -2.22 -39.03
CA GLU A 226 44.21 -2.95 -38.44
C GLU A 226 44.37 -4.37 -39.03
N GLN A 227 43.28 -5.09 -39.26
CA GLN A 227 43.34 -6.44 -39.85
C GLN A 227 43.75 -6.43 -41.34
N LYS A 228 43.33 -5.42 -42.11
CA LYS A 228 43.77 -5.27 -43.51
C LYS A 228 45.28 -5.15 -43.62
N HIS A 229 45.92 -4.43 -42.69
CA HIS A 229 47.38 -4.26 -42.69
C HIS A 229 48.16 -5.51 -42.23
N LYS A 230 47.51 -6.48 -41.57
CA LYS A 230 48.15 -7.72 -41.07
C LYS A 230 48.08 -8.89 -42.05
N THR A 231 47.22 -8.83 -43.06
CA THR A 231 46.98 -9.95 -43.99
C THR A 231 47.93 -9.84 -45.19
N PRO A 232 48.95 -10.72 -45.32
CA PRO A 232 49.96 -10.66 -46.39
C PRO A 232 49.33 -10.80 -47.78
#